data_AF-A0A3E5B622-F1
#
_entry.id   AF-A0A3E5B622-F1
#
_cell.length_a   1.000
_cell.length_b   1.000
_cell.length_c   1.000
_cell.angle_alpha   90.00
_cell.angle_beta   90.00
_cell.angle_gamma   90.00
#
_symmetry.space_group_name_H-M   'P 1'
#
loop_
_entity.id
_entity.type
_entity.pdbx_description
1 polymer ?
#
loop_
_entity_poly.entity_id
_entity_poly.type
_entity_poly.pdbx_seq_one_letter_code
_entity_poly.pdbx_strand_id
1 'polypeptide(L)' 'MIGFIIWVIGVVLAIKAVLEIMRWNVDGVKKLLVAILVLLTSWIGLAVYYFWGRENLPQMLK' A
#
# COMPACT_ATOMS: atom_id res chain seq x y z
N MET A 1 9.83 -4.13 -23.77
CA MET A 1 9.52 -2.70 -23.47
C MET A 1 8.25 -2.56 -22.63
N ILE A 2 7.18 -3.32 -22.89
CA ILE A 2 5.91 -3.20 -22.13
C ILE A 2 6.03 -3.55 -20.63
N GLY A 3 6.86 -4.54 -20.28
CA GLY A 3 7.09 -4.92 -18.88
C GLY A 3 7.74 -3.82 -18.03
N PHE A 4 8.54 -2.95 -18.65
CA PHE A 4 9.14 -1.80 -17.96
C PHE A 4 8.08 -0.74 -17.62
N ILE A 5 7.15 -0.50 -18.54
CA ILE A 5 6.03 0.43 -18.33
C ILE A 5 5.14 -0.06 -17.18
N ILE A 6 4.80 -1.35 -17.19
CA ILE A 6 4.05 -2.00 -16.12
C ILE A 6 4.79 -1.78 -14.81
N TRP A 7 6.07 -2.18 -14.72
CA TRP A 7 6.88 -2.01 -13.51
C TRP A 7 6.89 -0.57 -12.98
N VAL A 8 7.07 0.45 -13.82
CA VAL A 8 7.02 1.87 -13.41
C VAL A 8 5.67 2.23 -12.79
N ILE A 9 4.55 1.78 -13.37
CA ILE A 9 3.21 2.00 -12.81
C ILE A 9 3.11 1.36 -11.42
N GLY A 10 3.59 0.13 -11.26
CA GLY A 10 3.63 -0.56 -9.96
C GLY A 10 4.40 0.21 -8.90
N VAL A 11 5.57 0.76 -9.26
CA VAL A 11 6.39 1.58 -8.35
C VAL A 11 5.68 2.86 -7.95
N VAL A 12 5.04 3.57 -8.89
CA VAL A 12 4.28 4.79 -8.59
C VAL A 12 3.11 4.48 -7.65
N LEU A 13 2.41 3.35 -7.86
CA LEU A 13 1.32 2.92 -6.99
C LEU A 13 1.82 2.53 -5.59
N ALA A 14 2.96 1.86 -5.47
CA ALA A 14 3.62 1.54 -4.20
C ALA A 14 3.93 2.79 -3.40
N ILE A 15 4.56 3.79 -4.01
CA ILE A 15 4.89 5.06 -3.36
C ILE A 15 3.61 5.75 -2.87
N LYS A 16 2.57 5.81 -3.72
CA LYS A 16 1.27 6.38 -3.33
C LYS A 16 0.63 5.65 -2.15
N ALA A 17 0.63 4.32 -2.15
CA ALA A 17 0.07 3.52 -1.06
C ALA A 17 0.80 3.78 0.26
N VAL A 18 2.15 3.80 0.24
CA VAL A 18 2.94 4.10 1.44
C VAL A 18 2.66 5.51 1.98
N LEU A 19 2.63 6.52 1.11
CA LEU A 19 2.31 7.90 1.52
C LEU A 19 0.93 8.01 2.16
N GLU A 20 -0.04 7.27 1.65
CA GLU A 20 -1.40 7.25 2.17
C GLU A 20 -1.49 6.56 3.54
N ILE A 21 -0.82 5.41 3.70
CA ILE A 21 -0.69 4.71 4.99
C ILE A 21 -0.02 5.62 6.04
N MET A 22 1.01 6.37 5.64
CA MET A 22 1.70 7.31 6.53
C MET A 22 0.79 8.46 7.01
N ARG A 23 -0.20 8.85 6.19
CA ARG A 23 -1.19 9.89 6.53
C ARG A 23 -2.30 9.40 7.47
N TRP A 24 -2.46 8.11 7.70
CA TRP A 24 -3.46 7.62 8.65
C TRP A 24 -3.16 8.11 10.07
N ASN A 25 -4.16 8.27 10.93
CA ASN A 25 -3.94 8.63 12.34
C ASN A 25 -3.96 7.38 13.24
N VAL A 26 -3.09 6.42 12.93
CA VAL A 26 -2.93 5.16 13.68
C VAL A 26 -1.49 5.01 14.18
N ASP A 27 -1.26 4.08 15.10
CA ASP A 27 0.04 3.78 15.70
C ASP A 27 1.12 3.57 14.61
N GLY A 28 2.30 4.18 14.81
CA GLY A 28 3.41 4.14 13.86
C GLY A 28 3.86 2.72 13.52
N VAL A 29 3.79 1.79 14.48
CA VAL A 29 4.17 0.38 14.27
C VAL A 29 3.18 -0.32 13.35
N LYS A 30 1.87 -0.08 13.55
CA LYS A 30 0.80 -0.67 12.74
C LYS A 30 0.86 -0.17 11.29
N LYS A 31 1.15 1.12 11.08
CA LYS A 31 1.36 1.70 9.75
C LYS A 31 2.50 1.02 9.02
N LEU A 32 3.63 0.87 9.71
CA LEU A 32 4.83 0.28 9.13
C LEU A 32 4.58 -1.17 8.72
N LEU A 33 3.87 -1.94 9.54
CA LEU A 33 3.47 -3.31 9.20
C LEU A 33 2.62 -3.37 7.93
N VAL A 34 1.61 -2.51 7.79
CA VAL A 34 0.77 -2.47 6.57
C VAL A 34 1.59 -2.08 5.35
N ALA A 35 2.45 -1.06 5.47
CA ALA A 35 3.30 -0.62 4.37
C ALA A 35 4.26 -1.74 3.91
N ILE A 36 4.91 -2.42 4.86
CA ILE A 36 5.80 -3.56 4.57
C ILE A 36 5.00 -4.70 3.93
N LEU A 37 3.80 -5.02 4.44
CA LEU A 37 2.96 -6.09 3.89
C LEU A 37 2.60 -5.82 2.43
N VAL A 38 2.17 -4.59 2.10
CA VAL A 38 1.84 -4.16 0.73
C VAL A 38 3.04 -4.22 -0.19
N LEU A 39 4.22 -3.79 0.30
CA LEU A 39 5.47 -3.85 -0.47
C LEU A 39 5.94 -5.29 -0.71
N LEU A 40 5.85 -6.17 0.29
CA LEU A 40 6.23 -7.58 0.18
C LEU A 40 5.34 -8.35 -0.81
N THR A 41 4.06 -8.04 -0.85
CA THR A 41 3.11 -8.68 -1.77
C THR A 41 3.04 -8.00 -3.15
N SER A 42 3.86 -6.96 -3.37
CA SER A 42 4.09 -6.33 -4.68
C SER A 42 2.77 -5.90 -5.35
N TRP A 43 2.53 -6.30 -6.60
CA TRP A 43 1.33 -5.96 -7.37
C TRP A 43 0.03 -6.46 -6.75
N ILE A 44 0.05 -7.65 -6.16
CA ILE A 44 -1.13 -8.25 -5.52
C ILE A 44 -1.43 -7.50 -4.22
N GLY A 45 -0.39 -7.16 -3.45
CA GLY A 45 -0.50 -6.33 -2.25
C GLY A 45 -1.12 -4.97 -2.54
N LEU A 46 -0.68 -4.36 -3.64
CA LEU A 46 -1.24 -3.11 -4.13
C LEU A 46 -2.71 -3.25 -4.55
N ALA A 47 -3.05 -4.30 -5.29
CA ALA A 47 -4.43 -4.55 -5.69
C ALA A 47 -5.34 -4.71 -4.47
N VAL A 48 -4.95 -5.55 -3.50
CA VAL A 48 -5.71 -5.76 -2.26
C VAL A 48 -5.81 -4.48 -1.43
N TYR A 49 -4.72 -3.71 -1.34
CA TYR A 49 -4.72 -2.41 -0.66
C TYR A 49 -5.71 -1.43 -1.31
N TYR A 50 -5.68 -1.25 -2.63
CA TYR A 50 -6.56 -0.30 -3.30
C TYR A 50 -8.02 -0.76 -3.35
N PHE A 51 -8.30 -2.05 -3.50
CA PHE A 51 -9.67 -2.58 -3.58
C PHE A 51 -10.36 -2.68 -2.22
N TRP A 52 -9.61 -2.96 -1.15
CA TRP A 52 -10.20 -3.24 0.16
C TRP A 52 -9.45 -2.55 1.30
N GLY A 53 -8.12 -2.60 1.30
CA GLY A 53 -7.32 -2.17 2.44
C GLY A 53 -7.40 -0.68 2.75
N ARG A 54 -7.52 0.19 1.74
CA ARG A 54 -7.46 1.65 1.86
C ARG A 54 -8.49 2.23 2.84
N GLU A 55 -9.70 1.68 2.84
CA GLU A 55 -10.81 2.17 3.67
C GLU A 55 -10.99 1.32 4.93
N ASN A 56 -10.77 0.00 4.84
CA ASN A 56 -11.02 -0.92 5.93
C ASN A 56 -9.85 -0.99 6.94
N LEU A 57 -8.58 -1.00 6.49
CA LEU A 57 -7.43 -1.08 7.39
C LEU A 57 -7.33 0.09 8.38
N PRO A 58 -7.49 1.37 8.01
CA PRO A 58 -7.41 2.45 8.99
C PRO A 58 -8.55 2.42 10.01
N GLN A 59 -9.73 1.89 9.65
CA GLN A 59 -10.83 1.69 10.58
C GLN A 59 -10.60 0.50 11.52
N MET A 60 -10.02 -0.60 11.02
CA MET A 60 -9.69 -1.77 11.83
C MET A 60 -8.49 -1.56 12.77
N LEU A 61 -7.60 -0.63 12.42
CA LEU A 61 -6.37 -0.35 13.18
C LEU A 61 -6.55 0.77 14.24
N LYS A 62 -7.67 1.49 14.20
CA LYS A 62 -8.13 2.41 15.27
C LYS A 62 -8.32 1.63 16.58
#